data_AF-A0A090NEQ9-F1
#
_entry.id   AF-A0A090NEQ9-F1
#
_cell.length_a   1.000
_cell.length_b   1.000
_cell.length_c   1.000
_cell.angle_alpha   90.00
_cell.angle_beta   90.00
_cell.angle_gamma   90.00
#
_symmetry.space_group_name_H-M   'P 1'
#
loop_
_entity.id
_entity.type
_entity.pdbx_description
1 polymer ?
#
loop_
_entity_poly.entity_id
_entity_poly.type
_entity_poly.pdbx_seq_one_letter_code
_entity_poly.pdbx_strand_id
1 'polypeptide(L)'
;MFFSMKISKVSDEHFSNYNMLPNGNEEIDLFGLISVLWAAKIKIVGVILFFACIGFLVSFVLPQKWTSSAVVTPAESVQWSELNKELSKLHVLGVDFDINRDSAFALFIKKFQSVNSLNEYMRSSPYVMEIIKKNNISAL
;
A
#
# COMPACT_ATOMS: atom_id res chain seq x y z
N MET A 1 -7.03 57.23 8.94
CA MET A 1 -7.56 56.18 9.83
C MET A 1 -6.46 55.16 10.02
N PHE A 2 -5.64 55.31 11.06
CA PHE A 2 -4.51 54.41 11.35
C PHE A 2 -4.90 53.53 12.54
N PHE A 3 -4.89 52.22 12.33
CA PHE A 3 -5.22 51.21 13.33
C PHE A 3 -3.97 50.96 14.18
N SER A 4 -4.04 51.24 15.48
CA SER A 4 -2.96 50.97 16.44
C SER A 4 -3.05 49.52 16.90
N MET A 5 -2.14 48.66 16.43
CA MET A 5 -2.06 47.26 16.85
C MET A 5 -1.22 47.17 18.14
N LYS A 6 -1.87 46.85 19.26
CA LYS A 6 -1.22 46.65 20.56
C LYS A 6 -0.72 45.20 20.64
N ILE A 7 0.56 44.98 20.31
CA ILE A 7 1.22 43.69 20.50
C ILE A 7 1.48 43.48 21.99
N SER A 8 0.83 42.47 22.57
CA SER A 8 1.12 42.02 23.94
C SER A 8 2.47 41.31 23.94
N LYS A 9 3.41 41.79 24.74
CA LYS A 9 4.69 41.08 24.97
C LYS A 9 4.38 39.74 25.61
N VAL A 10 4.71 38.67 24.90
CA VAL A 10 4.86 37.33 25.49
C VAL A 10 5.99 37.44 26.51
N SER A 11 5.65 37.20 27.77
CA SER A 11 6.57 37.07 28.88
C SER A 11 7.42 35.83 28.68
N ASP A 12 8.67 36.02 28.27
CA ASP A 12 9.75 35.02 28.22
C ASP A 12 10.21 34.62 29.64
N GLU A 13 9.27 34.19 30.48
CA GLU A 13 9.54 33.75 31.86
C GLU A 13 9.27 32.25 31.98
N HIS A 14 10.13 31.41 31.39
CA HIS A 14 10.29 30.04 31.87
C HIS A 14 11.56 29.29 31.39
N PHE A 15 12.68 29.98 31.16
CA PHE A 15 13.95 29.34 30.77
C PHE A 15 15.11 29.56 31.74
N SER A 16 14.87 30.09 32.94
CA SER A 16 15.92 30.44 33.90
C SER A 16 16.18 29.39 34.98
N ASN A 17 15.77 28.12 34.79
CA ASN A 17 15.96 27.06 35.79
C ASN A 17 16.71 25.83 35.25
N TYR A 18 17.73 26.08 34.43
CA TYR A 18 18.82 25.14 34.25
C TYR A 18 20.01 25.74 34.99
N ASN A 19 20.26 25.24 36.20
CA ASN A 19 21.47 25.57 36.95
C ASN A 19 22.67 25.25 36.06
N MET A 20 23.33 26.28 35.53
CA MET A 20 24.61 26.14 34.86
C MET A 20 25.59 25.59 35.89
N LEU A 21 25.93 24.31 35.74
CA LEU A 21 27.00 23.66 36.48
C LEU A 21 28.31 24.43 36.24
N PRO A 22 29.15 24.64 37.28
CA PRO A 22 30.40 25.33 37.13
C PRO A 22 31.32 24.53 36.20
N ASN A 23 31.92 25.25 35.26
CA ASN A 23 32.87 24.77 34.28
C ASN A 23 34.00 23.95 34.93
N GLY A 24 34.12 22.69 34.51
CA GLY A 24 35.21 21.79 34.87
C GLY A 24 34.89 20.37 34.42
N ASN A 25 35.55 19.95 33.32
CA ASN A 25 35.67 18.58 32.78
C ASN A 25 34.72 18.27 31.59
N GLU A 26 35.30 18.29 30.39
CA GLU A 26 34.74 17.83 29.11
C GLU A 26 34.59 16.30 29.05
N GLU A 27 34.00 15.68 30.08
CA GLU A 27 33.64 14.28 30.07
C GLU A 27 32.12 14.16 30.11
N ILE A 28 31.55 13.38 29.19
CA ILE A 28 30.12 13.07 29.19
C ILE A 28 29.86 12.23 30.45
N ASP A 29 29.16 12.80 31.42
CA ASP A 29 28.76 12.08 32.63
C ASP A 29 27.60 11.10 32.32
N LEU A 30 27.95 9.84 32.04
CA LEU A 30 26.97 8.78 31.77
C LEU A 30 26.06 8.54 32.97
N PHE A 31 26.58 8.62 34.20
CA PHE A 31 25.77 8.34 35.40
C PHE A 31 24.77 9.46 35.68
N GLY A 32 25.18 10.72 35.45
CA GLY A 32 24.29 11.87 35.42
C GLY A 32 23.14 11.69 34.43
N LEU A 33 23.44 11.23 33.20
CA LEU A 33 22.41 10.98 32.19
C LEU A 33 21.46 9.84 32.59
N ILE A 34 21.97 8.73 33.14
CA ILE A 34 21.13 7.63 33.67
C ILE A 34 20.20 8.13 34.77
N SER A 35 20.69 8.99 35.67
CA SER A 35 19.88 9.53 36.77
C SER A 35 18.73 10.41 36.27
N VAL A 36 18.98 11.23 35.25
CA VAL A 36 17.95 12.05 34.60
C VAL A 36 16.95 11.18 33.85
N LEU A 37 17.41 10.13 33.16
CA LEU A 37 16.55 9.16 32.49
C LEU A 37 15.63 8.43 33.49
N TRP A 38 16.16 8.08 34.66
CA TRP A 38 15.42 7.42 35.75
C TRP A 38 14.43 8.36 36.43
N ALA A 39 14.79 9.62 36.63
CA ALA A 39 13.89 10.66 37.15
C ALA A 39 12.75 10.96 36.17
N ALA A 40 13.03 10.94 34.86
CA ALA A 40 12.07 11.21 33.80
C ALA A 40 11.29 9.97 33.31
N LYS A 41 11.41 8.81 33.97
CA LYS A 41 10.81 7.53 33.54
C LYS A 41 9.32 7.60 33.16
N ILE A 42 8.53 8.40 33.88
CA ILE A 42 7.09 8.59 33.59
C ILE A 42 6.88 9.36 32.29
N LYS A 43 7.71 10.37 32.01
CA LYS A 43 7.65 11.14 30.75
C LYS A 43 8.01 10.26 29.56
N ILE A 44 9.04 9.41 29.71
CA ILE A 44 9.48 8.48 28.66
C ILE A 44 8.37 7.47 28.35
N VAL A 45 7.81 6.83 29.38
CA VAL A 45 6.68 5.89 29.21
C VAL A 45 5.47 6.59 28.59
N GLY A 46 5.17 7.82 28.99
CA GLY A 46 4.07 8.62 28.42
C GLY A 46 4.25 8.90 26.93
N VAL A 47 5.46 9.29 26.50
CA VAL A 47 5.76 9.55 25.07
C VAL A 47 5.68 8.26 24.26
N ILE A 48 6.24 7.15 24.76
CA ILE A 48 6.17 5.85 24.09
C ILE A 48 4.71 5.42 23.92
N LEU A 49 3.90 5.54 24.98
CA LEU A 49 2.49 5.16 24.95
C LEU A 49 1.69 6.05 23.98
N PHE A 50 1.99 7.35 23.93
CA PHE A 50 1.37 8.27 22.98
C PHE A 50 1.65 7.88 21.53
N PHE A 51 2.92 7.65 21.17
CA PHE A 51 3.28 7.21 19.82
C PHE A 51 2.75 5.81 19.50
N ALA A 52 2.69 4.90 20.48
CA ALA A 52 2.10 3.58 20.31
C ALA A 52 0.59 3.65 20.04
N CYS A 53 -0.15 4.49 20.78
CA CYS A 53 -1.57 4.74 20.52
C CYS A 53 -1.80 5.31 19.12
N ILE A 54 -0.97 6.26 18.69
CA ILE A 54 -1.06 6.82 17.32
C ILE A 54 -0.77 5.73 16.28
N GLY A 55 0.31 4.97 16.44
CA GLY A 55 0.66 3.88 15.51
C GLY A 55 -0.43 2.81 15.43
N PHE A 56 -1.06 2.48 16.56
CA PHE A 56 -2.18 1.56 16.62
C PHE A 56 -3.40 2.09 15.86
N LEU A 57 -3.77 3.36 16.07
CA LEU A 57 -4.85 3.99 15.32
C LEU A 57 -4.56 4.03 13.81
N VAL A 58 -3.33 4.37 13.42
CA VAL A 58 -2.90 4.39 12.00
C VAL A 58 -2.95 2.99 11.38
N SER A 59 -2.59 1.95 12.13
CA SER A 59 -2.68 0.57 11.66
C SER A 59 -4.10 0.12 11.33
N PHE A 60 -5.12 0.72 11.95
CA PHE A 60 -6.53 0.44 11.63
C PHE A 60 -7.02 1.24 10.41
N VAL A 61 -6.41 2.40 10.15
CA VAL A 61 -6.74 3.25 8.99
C VAL A 61 -6.12 2.74 7.69
N LEU A 62 -4.96 2.07 7.76
CA LEU A 62 -4.33 1.49 6.57
C LEU A 62 -5.12 0.26 6.08
N PRO A 63 -5.74 0.32 4.89
CA PRO A 63 -6.40 -0.85 4.33
C PRO A 63 -5.35 -1.91 4.02
N GLN A 64 -5.57 -3.14 4.49
CA GLN A 64 -4.71 -4.27 4.14
C GLN A 64 -4.85 -4.58 2.65
N LYS A 65 -3.84 -4.24 1.86
CA LYS A 65 -3.79 -4.50 0.42
C LYS A 65 -3.13 -5.86 0.18
N TRP A 66 -3.92 -6.85 -0.20
CA TRP A 66 -3.42 -8.16 -0.62
C TRP A 66 -3.14 -8.14 -2.12
N THR A 67 -1.92 -8.50 -2.52
CA THR A 67 -1.55 -8.63 -3.95
C THR A 67 -1.42 -10.11 -4.27
N SER A 68 -2.30 -10.63 -5.12
CA SER A 68 -2.19 -12.00 -5.65
C SER A 68 -1.42 -11.96 -6.96
N SER A 69 -0.41 -12.83 -7.09
CA SER A 69 0.42 -12.94 -8.30
C SER A 69 0.32 -14.34 -8.85
N ALA A 70 0.04 -14.47 -10.15
CA ALA A 70 0.00 -15.73 -10.85
C ALA A 70 0.93 -15.66 -12.08
N VAL A 71 1.77 -16.67 -12.25
CA VAL A 71 2.63 -16.81 -13.44
C VAL A 71 1.90 -17.72 -14.42
N VAL A 72 1.52 -17.17 -15.58
CA VAL A 72 0.86 -17.93 -16.65
C VAL A 72 1.92 -18.35 -17.66
N THR A 73 2.03 -19.66 -17.89
CA THR A 73 2.89 -20.23 -18.93
C THR A 73 2.07 -20.67 -20.15
N PRO A 74 2.70 -20.81 -21.33
CA PRO A 74 2.05 -21.37 -22.51
C PRO A 74 1.45 -22.76 -22.22
N ALA A 75 0.39 -23.10 -22.95
CA ALA A 75 -0.31 -24.37 -22.78
C ALA A 75 0.61 -25.57 -23.07
N GLU A 76 0.57 -26.56 -22.19
CA GLU A 76 1.33 -27.79 -22.36
C GLU A 76 0.81 -28.60 -23.56
N SER A 77 1.67 -29.37 -24.22
CA SER A 77 1.30 -30.16 -25.41
C SER A 77 0.12 -31.11 -25.16
N VAL A 78 -0.02 -31.60 -23.92
CA VAL A 78 -1.14 -32.46 -23.51
C VAL A 78 -2.47 -31.70 -23.56
N GLN A 79 -2.50 -30.44 -23.09
CA GLN A 79 -3.70 -29.58 -23.12
C GLN A 79 -4.05 -29.12 -24.54
N TRP A 80 -3.04 -29.00 -25.41
CA TRP A 80 -3.24 -28.64 -26.82
C TRP A 80 -3.71 -29.80 -27.70
N SER A 81 -3.54 -31.04 -27.24
CA SER A 81 -3.83 -32.26 -28.00
C SER A 81 -5.29 -32.37 -28.42
N GLU A 82 -6.23 -32.02 -27.53
CA GLU A 82 -7.67 -32.06 -27.83
C GLU A 82 -8.07 -31.03 -28.90
N LEU A 83 -7.51 -29.82 -28.83
CA LEU A 83 -7.74 -28.78 -29.84
C LEU A 83 -7.16 -29.19 -31.20
N ASN A 84 -5.95 -29.73 -31.22
CA ASN A 84 -5.33 -30.25 -32.45
C ASN A 84 -6.15 -31.38 -33.08
N LYS A 85 -6.80 -32.22 -32.27
CA LYS A 85 -7.68 -33.29 -32.76
C LYS A 85 -8.93 -32.74 -33.44
N GLU A 86 -9.51 -31.66 -32.95
CA GLU A 86 -10.66 -31.01 -33.60
C GLU A 86 -10.23 -30.19 -34.83
N LEU A 87 -9.13 -29.44 -34.73
CA LEU A 87 -8.57 -28.68 -35.86
C LEU A 87 -8.15 -29.60 -37.01
N SER A 88 -7.57 -30.76 -36.73
CA SER A 88 -7.22 -31.74 -37.76
C SER A 88 -8.45 -32.33 -38.46
N LYS A 89 -9.56 -32.56 -37.75
CA LYS A 89 -10.83 -32.96 -38.38
C LYS A 89 -11.35 -31.87 -39.32
N LEU A 90 -11.26 -30.60 -38.91
CA LEU A 90 -11.69 -29.46 -39.72
C LEU A 90 -10.76 -29.22 -40.92
N HIS A 91 -9.47 -29.47 -40.77
CA HIS A 91 -8.48 -29.43 -41.85
C HIS A 91 -8.74 -30.54 -42.88
N VAL A 92 -9.11 -31.75 -42.44
CA VAL A 92 -9.56 -32.83 -43.34
C VAL A 92 -10.85 -32.45 -44.08
N LEU A 93 -11.68 -31.59 -43.49
CA LEU A 93 -12.88 -31.02 -44.14
C LEU A 93 -12.56 -29.83 -45.07
N GLY A 94 -11.27 -29.49 -45.27
CA GLY A 94 -10.81 -28.47 -46.22
C GLY A 94 -10.69 -27.06 -45.64
N VAL A 95 -10.78 -26.89 -44.31
CA VAL A 95 -10.60 -25.59 -43.64
C VAL A 95 -9.22 -25.54 -42.98
N ASP A 96 -8.33 -24.72 -43.53
CA ASP A 96 -6.97 -24.59 -43.03
C ASP A 96 -6.88 -23.54 -41.91
N PHE A 97 -6.26 -23.91 -40.79
CA PHE A 97 -6.11 -23.07 -39.60
C PHE A 97 -4.66 -23.13 -39.12
N ASP A 98 -3.91 -22.07 -39.35
CA ASP A 98 -2.55 -21.92 -38.80
C ASP A 98 -2.59 -21.35 -37.38
N ILE A 99 -2.99 -22.18 -36.42
CA ILE A 99 -3.05 -21.83 -35.00
C ILE A 99 -1.93 -22.58 -34.27
N ASN A 100 -0.92 -21.84 -33.82
CA ASN A 100 0.18 -22.37 -33.00
C ASN A 100 -0.03 -21.99 -31.51
N ARG A 101 0.57 -22.77 -30.61
CA ARG A 101 0.51 -22.55 -29.16
C ARG A 101 0.99 -21.15 -28.77
N ASP A 102 2.07 -20.69 -29.40
CA ASP A 102 2.66 -19.37 -29.12
C ASP A 102 1.76 -18.22 -29.58
N SER A 103 1.09 -18.37 -30.74
CA SER A 103 0.18 -17.35 -31.25
C SER A 103 -1.12 -17.30 -30.44
N ALA A 104 -1.62 -18.45 -29.98
CA ALA A 104 -2.74 -18.52 -29.04
C ALA A 104 -2.40 -17.88 -27.68
N PHE A 105 -1.20 -18.14 -27.14
CA PHE A 105 -0.74 -17.51 -25.91
C PHE A 105 -0.55 -15.99 -26.06
N ALA A 106 0.06 -15.53 -27.17
CA ALA A 106 0.19 -14.11 -27.46
C ALA A 106 -1.18 -13.42 -27.56
N LEU A 107 -2.17 -14.08 -28.17
CA LEU A 107 -3.54 -13.59 -28.25
C LEU A 107 -4.23 -13.56 -26.87
N PHE A 108 -3.97 -14.54 -26.01
CA PHE A 108 -4.41 -14.52 -24.62
C PHE A 108 -3.84 -13.32 -23.86
N ILE A 109 -2.52 -13.09 -23.91
CA ILE A 109 -1.89 -11.93 -23.27
C ILE A 109 -2.48 -10.62 -23.80
N LYS A 110 -2.68 -10.51 -25.12
CA LYS A 110 -3.30 -9.35 -25.75
C LYS A 110 -4.74 -9.10 -25.26
N LYS A 111 -5.55 -10.16 -25.09
CA LYS A 111 -6.91 -10.04 -24.54
C LYS A 111 -6.89 -9.72 -23.05
N PHE A 112 -5.98 -10.31 -22.28
CA PHE A 112 -5.84 -10.07 -20.84
C PHE A 112 -5.44 -8.63 -20.54
N GLN A 113 -4.58 -8.03 -21.37
CA GLN A 113 -4.18 -6.63 -21.25
C GLN A 113 -5.22 -5.65 -21.82
N SER A 114 -6.27 -6.14 -22.50
CA SER A 114 -7.29 -5.28 -23.09
C SER A 114 -8.22 -4.70 -22.01
N VAL A 115 -8.26 -3.38 -21.93
CA VAL A 115 -9.16 -2.63 -21.04
C VAL A 115 -10.63 -2.97 -21.32
N ASN A 116 -10.98 -3.29 -22.56
CA ASN A 116 -12.37 -3.62 -22.92
C ASN A 116 -12.82 -4.96 -22.31
N SER A 117 -11.96 -5.98 -22.37
CA SER A 117 -12.24 -7.30 -21.78
C SER A 117 -12.24 -7.25 -20.25
N LEU A 118 -11.36 -6.44 -19.66
CA LEU A 118 -11.37 -6.17 -18.23
C LEU A 118 -12.65 -5.45 -17.79
N ASN A 119 -13.11 -4.46 -18.55
CA ASN A 119 -14.34 -3.73 -18.25
C ASN A 119 -15.57 -4.65 -18.36
N GLU A 120 -15.63 -5.48 -19.40
CA GLU A 120 -16.69 -6.47 -19.57
C GLU A 120 -16.70 -7.50 -18.43
N TYR A 121 -15.52 -7.95 -17.98
CA TYR A 121 -15.40 -8.80 -16.80
C TYR A 121 -15.84 -8.08 -15.51
N MET A 122 -15.41 -6.84 -15.29
CA MET A 122 -15.80 -6.06 -14.11
C MET A 122 -17.30 -5.77 -14.05
N ARG A 123 -17.95 -5.61 -15.21
CA ARG A 123 -19.40 -5.37 -15.30
C ARG A 123 -20.24 -6.66 -15.22
N SER A 124 -19.68 -7.81 -15.61
CA SER A 124 -20.38 -9.11 -15.56
C SER A 124 -20.14 -9.88 -14.27
N SER A 125 -19.07 -9.58 -13.52
CA SER A 125 -18.75 -10.27 -12.28
C SER A 125 -19.69 -9.86 -11.13
N PRO A 126 -20.48 -10.79 -10.56
CA PRO A 126 -21.39 -10.47 -9.46
C PRO A 126 -20.64 -9.94 -8.24
N TYR A 127 -19.45 -10.46 -7.97
CA TYR A 127 -18.60 -10.01 -6.86
C TYR A 127 -18.15 -8.55 -6.99
N VAL A 128 -17.73 -8.13 -8.18
CA VAL A 128 -17.27 -6.75 -8.42
C VAL A 128 -18.45 -5.77 -8.33
N MET A 129 -19.60 -6.16 -8.89
CA MET A 129 -20.81 -5.34 -8.83
C MET A 129 -21.31 -5.15 -7.38
N GLU A 130 -21.22 -6.18 -6.54
CA GLU A 130 -21.56 -6.06 -5.11
C GLU A 130 -20.63 -5.10 -4.36
N ILE A 131 -19.32 -5.09 -4.67
CA ILE A 131 -18.36 -4.14 -4.10
C ILE A 131 -18.68 -2.70 -4.54
N ILE A 132 -18.95 -2.49 -5.83
CA ILE A 132 -19.29 -1.18 -6.39
C ILE A 132 -20.58 -0.65 -5.72
N LYS A 133 -21.60 -1.49 -5.62
CA LYS A 133 -22.88 -1.17 -4.98
C LYS A 133 -22.72 -0.88 -3.49
N LYS A 134 -21.92 -1.68 -2.78
CA LYS A 134 -21.66 -1.50 -1.34
C LYS A 134 -20.92 -0.20 -1.02
N ASN A 135 -20.04 0.24 -1.93
CA ASN A 135 -19.21 1.43 -1.71
C ASN A 135 -19.76 2.71 -2.37
N ASN A 136 -20.97 2.69 -2.94
CA ASN A 136 -21.60 3.82 -3.66
C ASN A 136 -20.67 4.48 -4.69
N ILE A 137 -19.80 3.68 -5.32
CA ILE A 137 -18.91 4.18 -6.36
C ILE A 137 -19.80 4.34 -7.60
N SER A 138 -20.18 5.58 -7.92
CA SER A 138 -20.90 5.90 -9.15
C SER A 138 -20.10 5.36 -10.33
N ALA A 139 -20.65 4.35 -11.00
CA ALA A 139 -20.07 3.75 -12.18
C ALA A 139 -19.74 4.86 -13.21
N LEU A 140 -18.50 4.81 -13.72
CA LEU A 140 -18.05 5.55 -14.90
C LEU A 140 -18.96 5.24 -16.11
#